data_AF-A0AAW4XYN7-F1
#
_entry.id   AF-A0AAW4XYN7-F1
#
_cell.length_a   1.000
_cell.length_b   1.000
_cell.length_c   1.000
_cell.angle_alpha   90.00
_cell.angle_beta   90.00
_cell.angle_gamma   90.00
#
_symmetry.space_group_name_H-M   'P 1'
#
loop_
_entity.id
_entity.type
_entity.pdbx_description
1 polymer ?
#
loop_
_entity_poly.entity_id
_entity_poly.type
_entity_poly.pdbx_seq_one_letter_code
_entity_poly.pdbx_strand_id
1 'polypeptide(L)'
;MNIETTAHLQQLIAEEIQSADGDEVVANIYEVVHKIRLLEQPRQVIPIIFRWAEENHSNLIDVEPFRLFIEEQDDYVPALEESISRKPTGLTTWMAYRRANGETDRSKVNYWIAVLQKVLLHPLADEECKQQTENFISIQIKRHV
;
A
#
# COMPACT_ATOMS: atom_id res chain seq x y z
N MET A 1 -9.40 -17.59 -15.61
CA MET A 1 -8.95 -17.60 -14.21
C MET A 1 -9.74 -18.66 -13.47
N ASN A 2 -9.06 -19.65 -12.89
CA ASN A 2 -9.71 -20.73 -12.14
C ASN A 2 -10.03 -20.24 -10.73
N ILE A 3 -11.29 -20.40 -10.33
CA ILE A 3 -11.82 -19.95 -9.04
C ILE A 3 -11.13 -20.67 -7.86
N GLU A 4 -10.62 -21.90 -8.09
CA GLU A 4 -9.90 -22.70 -7.09
C GLU A 4 -8.55 -22.11 -6.67
N THR A 5 -7.84 -21.42 -7.57
CA THR A 5 -6.53 -20.84 -7.26
C THR A 5 -6.68 -19.62 -6.35
N THR A 6 -7.73 -18.82 -6.56
CA THR A 6 -8.03 -17.62 -5.76
C THR A 6 -8.46 -17.96 -4.33
N ALA A 7 -9.23 -19.04 -4.14
CA ALA A 7 -9.65 -19.50 -2.81
C ALA A 7 -8.47 -20.04 -1.98
N HIS A 8 -7.54 -20.77 -2.59
CA HIS A 8 -6.35 -21.29 -1.89
C HIS A 8 -5.36 -20.16 -1.51
N LEU A 9 -5.17 -19.18 -2.40
CA LEU A 9 -4.43 -17.95 -2.12
C LEU A 9 -5.07 -17.13 -0.99
N GLN A 10 -6.40 -16.96 -1.03
CA GLN A 10 -7.15 -16.29 0.03
C GLN A 10 -7.07 -17.04 1.34
N GLN A 11 -7.07 -18.38 1.33
CA GLN A 11 -6.97 -19.19 2.54
C GLN A 11 -5.56 -19.17 3.14
N LEU A 12 -4.50 -19.22 2.33
CA LEU A 12 -3.12 -19.16 2.81
C LEU A 12 -2.76 -17.76 3.33
N ILE A 13 -3.35 -16.73 2.74
CA ILE A 13 -3.29 -15.36 3.26
C ILE A 13 -4.23 -15.19 4.46
N ALA A 14 -5.39 -15.84 4.50
CA ALA A 14 -6.26 -15.77 5.66
C ALA A 14 -5.64 -16.45 6.88
N GLU A 15 -4.97 -17.59 6.69
CA GLU A 15 -4.29 -18.36 7.74
C GLU A 15 -3.03 -17.66 8.28
N GLU A 16 -2.39 -16.77 7.50
CA GLU A 16 -1.13 -16.10 7.89
C GLU A 16 -1.28 -14.58 8.09
N ILE A 17 -2.31 -13.95 7.53
CA ILE A 17 -2.56 -12.49 7.54
C ILE A 17 -3.93 -12.14 8.16
N GLN A 18 -4.98 -12.97 8.06
CA GLN A 18 -6.31 -12.65 8.66
C GLN A 18 -6.61 -13.35 10.00
N SER A 19 -5.97 -14.47 10.33
CA SER A 19 -6.19 -15.19 11.61
C SER A 19 -5.18 -14.85 12.70
N ALA A 20 -4.08 -14.21 12.33
CA ALA A 20 -3.13 -13.62 13.25
C ALA A 20 -3.67 -12.24 13.67
N ASP A 21 -3.50 -11.89 14.95
CA ASP A 21 -3.66 -10.48 15.34
C ASP A 21 -2.74 -9.65 14.44
N GLY A 22 -3.14 -8.43 14.06
CA GLY A 22 -2.33 -7.59 13.19
C GLY A 22 -0.88 -7.47 13.68
N ASP A 23 -0.70 -7.42 14.99
CA ASP A 23 0.60 -7.41 15.66
C ASP A 23 1.43 -8.68 15.44
N GLU A 24 0.80 -9.86 15.33
CA GLU A 24 1.47 -11.14 15.05
C GLU A 24 1.96 -11.22 13.59
N VAL A 25 1.19 -10.66 12.64
CA VAL A 25 1.59 -10.53 11.24
C VAL A 25 2.79 -9.61 11.11
N VAL A 26 2.74 -8.45 11.78
CA VAL A 26 3.86 -7.49 11.81
C VAL A 26 5.10 -8.14 12.42
N ALA A 27 4.96 -8.92 13.50
CA ALA A 27 6.08 -9.61 14.13
C ALA A 27 6.78 -10.63 13.20
N ASN A 28 6.05 -11.25 12.28
CA ASN A 28 6.55 -12.30 11.38
C ASN A 28 6.56 -11.90 9.90
N ILE A 29 6.47 -10.60 9.60
CA ILE A 29 6.25 -10.08 8.24
C ILE A 29 7.30 -10.56 7.21
N TYR A 30 8.54 -10.82 7.63
CA TYR A 30 9.58 -11.38 6.76
C TYR A 30 9.29 -12.82 6.33
N GLU A 31 8.82 -13.66 7.26
CA GLU A 31 8.42 -15.05 7.01
C GLU A 31 7.19 -15.08 6.09
N VAL A 32 6.22 -14.21 6.34
CA VAL A 32 5.01 -14.06 5.50
C VAL A 32 5.39 -13.69 4.07
N VAL A 33 6.26 -12.69 3.87
CA VAL A 33 6.76 -12.31 2.55
C VAL A 33 7.56 -13.44 1.88
N HIS A 34 8.35 -14.20 2.65
CA HIS A 34 9.05 -15.37 2.14
C HIS A 34 8.07 -16.41 1.59
N LYS A 35 7.03 -16.78 2.36
CA LYS A 35 5.97 -17.71 1.93
C LYS A 35 5.22 -17.20 0.69
N ILE A 36 4.90 -15.90 0.64
CA ILE A 36 4.26 -15.28 -0.53
C ILE A 36 5.10 -15.50 -1.79
N ARG A 37 6.42 -15.30 -1.73
CA ARG A 37 7.31 -15.45 -2.89
C ARG A 37 7.39 -16.89 -3.42
N LEU A 38 7.01 -17.89 -2.63
CA LEU A 38 6.98 -19.30 -3.04
C LEU A 38 5.70 -19.69 -3.77
N LEU A 39 4.70 -18.82 -3.84
CA LEU A 39 3.45 -19.06 -4.55
C LEU A 39 3.68 -19.08 -6.07
N GLU A 40 2.80 -19.76 -6.81
CA GLU A 40 2.85 -19.79 -8.28
C GLU A 40 2.63 -18.39 -8.88
N GLN A 41 1.78 -17.57 -8.24
CA GLN A 41 1.40 -16.23 -8.71
C GLN A 41 1.50 -15.21 -7.57
N PRO A 42 2.72 -14.92 -7.07
CA PRO A 42 2.92 -14.14 -5.85
C PRO A 42 2.35 -12.72 -5.98
N ARG A 43 2.37 -12.11 -7.16
CA ARG A 43 1.89 -10.73 -7.37
C ARG A 43 0.38 -10.57 -7.14
N GLN A 44 -0.42 -11.64 -7.22
CA GLN A 44 -1.87 -11.58 -6.97
C GLN A 44 -2.23 -11.25 -5.52
N VAL A 45 -1.27 -11.33 -4.59
CA VAL A 45 -1.51 -11.03 -3.18
C VAL A 45 -1.49 -9.53 -2.86
N ILE A 46 -0.97 -8.68 -3.75
CA ILE A 46 -0.78 -7.24 -3.48
C ILE A 46 -2.09 -6.54 -3.09
N PRO A 47 -3.22 -6.73 -3.81
CA PRO A 47 -4.50 -6.15 -3.37
C PRO A 47 -4.95 -6.67 -2.00
N ILE A 48 -4.53 -7.88 -1.62
CA ILE A 48 -4.87 -8.48 -0.32
C ILE A 48 -4.02 -7.85 0.79
N ILE A 49 -2.72 -7.62 0.56
CA ILE A 49 -1.86 -6.87 1.49
C ILE A 49 -2.43 -5.48 1.75
N PHE A 50 -2.89 -4.79 0.71
CA PHE A 50 -3.52 -3.48 0.86
C PHE A 50 -4.82 -3.54 1.67
N ARG A 51 -5.71 -4.50 1.38
CA ARG A 51 -6.93 -4.69 2.19
C ARG A 51 -6.60 -4.99 3.65
N TRP A 52 -5.62 -5.82 3.92
CA TRP A 52 -5.19 -6.10 5.28
C TRP A 52 -4.69 -4.84 6.00
N ALA A 53 -3.89 -3.99 5.33
CA ALA A 53 -3.45 -2.73 5.90
C ALA A 53 -4.62 -1.76 6.15
N GLU A 54 -5.62 -1.74 5.25
CA GLU A 54 -6.86 -0.97 5.43
C GLU A 54 -7.62 -1.41 6.69
N GLU A 55 -7.63 -2.71 6.98
CA GLU A 55 -8.39 -3.31 8.09
C GLU A 55 -7.66 -3.24 9.43
N ASN A 56 -6.35 -3.46 9.47
CA ASN A 56 -5.64 -3.77 10.71
C ASN A 56 -4.70 -2.67 11.18
N HIS A 57 -4.17 -1.83 10.29
CA HIS A 57 -3.15 -0.89 10.71
C HIS A 57 -3.03 0.32 9.77
N SER A 58 -3.67 1.39 10.17
CA SER A 58 -3.59 2.67 9.46
C SER A 58 -2.22 3.35 9.51
N ASN A 59 -1.34 2.96 10.45
CA ASN A 59 -0.04 3.60 10.68
C ASN A 59 1.20 2.79 10.25
N LEU A 60 1.05 1.80 9.34
CA LEU A 60 2.16 0.95 8.85
C LEU A 60 3.12 1.65 7.88
N ILE A 61 3.67 2.80 8.25
CA ILE A 61 4.79 3.37 7.49
C ILE A 61 6.01 2.41 7.54
N ASP A 62 6.06 1.50 8.53
CA ASP A 62 7.21 0.64 8.83
C ASP A 62 7.04 -0.85 8.46
N VAL A 63 6.13 -1.21 7.53
CA VAL A 63 6.08 -2.57 6.96
C VAL A 63 7.02 -2.74 5.78
N GLU A 64 8.31 -2.53 6.05
CA GLU A 64 9.35 -2.59 5.02
C GLU A 64 9.29 -3.87 4.15
N PRO A 65 9.08 -5.08 4.68
CA PRO A 65 9.11 -6.28 3.83
C PRO A 65 7.93 -6.36 2.85
N PHE A 66 6.72 -5.99 3.26
CA PHE A 66 5.58 -5.91 2.33
C PHE A 66 5.83 -4.85 1.28
N ARG A 67 6.28 -3.68 1.70
CA ARG A 67 6.63 -2.62 0.77
C ARG A 67 7.68 -3.08 -0.26
N LEU A 68 8.80 -3.63 0.20
CA LEU A 68 9.88 -4.11 -0.67
C LEU A 68 9.36 -5.14 -1.66
N PHE A 69 8.56 -6.09 -1.18
CA PHE A 69 7.90 -7.06 -2.04
C PHE A 69 7.01 -6.39 -3.09
N ILE A 70 6.12 -5.47 -2.69
CA ILE A 70 5.22 -4.77 -3.62
C ILE A 70 6.02 -3.98 -4.66
N GLU A 71 7.09 -3.29 -4.26
CA GLU A 71 7.92 -2.46 -5.15
C GLU A 71 8.86 -3.26 -6.09
N GLU A 72 8.95 -4.59 -5.98
CA GLU A 72 9.78 -5.42 -6.88
C GLU A 72 9.44 -5.26 -8.37
N GLN A 73 8.17 -4.99 -8.68
CA GLN A 73 7.67 -4.75 -10.04
C GLN A 73 6.66 -3.60 -10.01
N ASP A 74 6.47 -2.90 -11.13
CA ASP A 74 5.59 -1.72 -11.19
C ASP A 74 4.10 -2.05 -11.48
N ASP A 75 3.71 -3.31 -11.31
CA ASP A 75 2.35 -3.83 -11.57
C ASP A 75 1.33 -3.50 -10.48
N TYR A 76 1.77 -2.94 -9.34
CA TYR A 76 0.90 -2.62 -8.20
C TYR A 76 0.14 -1.30 -8.33
N VAL A 77 0.48 -0.44 -9.28
CA VAL A 77 -0.07 0.93 -9.39
C VAL A 77 -1.61 0.96 -9.40
N PRO A 78 -2.32 0.12 -10.20
CA PRO A 78 -3.78 0.10 -10.16
C PRO A 78 -4.34 -0.31 -8.79
N ALA A 79 -3.72 -1.28 -8.12
CA ALA A 79 -4.14 -1.76 -6.80
C ALA A 79 -3.90 -0.70 -5.71
N LEU A 80 -2.82 0.08 -5.84
CA LEU A 80 -2.49 1.17 -4.94
C LEU A 80 -3.54 2.29 -5.01
N GLU A 81 -3.92 2.70 -6.22
CA GLU A 81 -4.93 3.73 -6.43
C GLU A 81 -6.31 3.30 -5.92
N GLU A 82 -6.66 2.03 -6.13
CA GLU A 82 -7.89 1.45 -5.63
C GLU A 82 -7.91 1.43 -4.11
N SER A 83 -6.80 1.04 -3.47
CA SER A 83 -6.67 1.04 -2.01
C SER A 83 -6.78 2.43 -1.41
N ILE A 84 -6.07 3.42 -1.95
CA ILE A 84 -6.19 4.83 -1.53
C ILE A 84 -7.62 5.33 -1.66
N SER A 85 -8.35 4.88 -2.69
CA SER A 85 -9.76 5.28 -2.89
C SER A 85 -10.72 4.60 -1.91
N ARG A 86 -10.38 3.43 -1.35
CA ARG A 86 -11.17 2.73 -0.33
C ARG A 86 -10.89 3.27 1.07
N LYS A 87 -9.62 3.31 1.47
CA LYS A 87 -9.14 3.83 2.75
C LYS A 87 -7.63 4.09 2.65
N PRO A 88 -7.19 5.35 2.59
CA PRO A 88 -5.78 5.67 2.66
C PRO A 88 -5.15 5.15 3.96
N THR A 89 -4.04 4.45 3.82
CA THR A 89 -3.22 3.97 4.95
C THR A 89 -1.85 4.66 4.90
N GLY A 90 -1.09 4.58 6.00
CA GLY A 90 0.31 5.00 6.04
C GLY A 90 1.15 4.33 4.93
N LEU A 91 0.97 3.02 4.73
CA LEU A 91 1.65 2.26 3.68
C LEU A 91 1.35 2.82 2.28
N THR A 92 0.07 2.90 1.90
CA THR A 92 -0.31 3.31 0.53
C THR A 92 0.04 4.76 0.25
N THR A 93 -0.13 5.62 1.26
CA THR A 93 0.19 7.03 1.15
C THR A 93 1.69 7.24 0.98
N TRP A 94 2.51 6.51 1.75
CA TRP A 94 3.96 6.55 1.60
C TRP A 94 4.41 6.03 0.23
N MET A 95 3.78 4.96 -0.28
CA MET A 95 4.08 4.46 -1.62
C MET A 95 3.75 5.50 -2.69
N ALA A 96 2.62 6.20 -2.58
CA ALA A 96 2.28 7.31 -3.47
C ALA A 96 3.27 8.49 -3.37
N TYR A 97 3.79 8.82 -2.17
CA TYR A 97 4.89 9.79 -2.03
C TYR A 97 6.13 9.36 -2.79
N ARG A 98 6.50 8.08 -2.69
CA ARG A 98 7.66 7.54 -3.40
C ARG A 98 7.51 7.59 -4.90
N ARG A 99 6.31 7.29 -5.39
CA ARG A 99 5.99 7.49 -6.81
C ARG A 99 6.19 8.95 -7.20
N ALA A 100 5.57 9.89 -6.49
CA ALA A 100 5.74 11.31 -6.77
C ALA A 100 7.22 11.76 -6.76
N ASN A 101 8.01 11.31 -5.78
CA ASN A 101 9.43 11.65 -5.66
C ASN A 101 10.34 10.97 -6.68
N GLY A 102 9.96 9.79 -7.18
CA GLY A 102 10.74 8.99 -8.13
C GLY A 102 10.54 9.42 -9.59
N GLU A 103 9.53 10.25 -9.87
CA GLU A 103 9.22 10.69 -11.23
C GLU A 103 10.00 11.94 -11.64
N THR A 104 10.52 11.94 -12.86
CA THR A 104 11.17 13.11 -13.48
C THR A 104 10.22 13.90 -14.39
N ASP A 105 9.16 13.25 -14.87
CA ASP A 105 8.11 13.87 -15.68
C ASP A 105 7.12 14.62 -14.78
N ARG A 106 7.01 15.93 -14.99
CA ARG A 106 6.14 16.80 -14.19
C ARG A 106 4.67 16.39 -14.26
N SER A 107 4.21 15.87 -15.40
CA SER A 107 2.83 15.41 -15.55
C SER A 107 2.54 14.23 -14.62
N LYS A 108 3.49 13.30 -14.46
CA LYS A 108 3.39 12.16 -13.55
C LYS A 108 3.53 12.56 -12.09
N VAL A 109 4.41 13.52 -11.78
CA VAL A 109 4.46 14.10 -10.42
C VAL A 109 3.11 14.70 -10.05
N ASN A 110 2.52 15.51 -10.94
CA ASN A 110 1.22 16.13 -10.70
C ASN A 110 0.09 15.10 -10.59
N TYR A 111 0.17 13.99 -11.34
CA TYR A 111 -0.75 12.87 -11.21
C TYR A 111 -0.74 12.30 -9.79
N TRP A 112 0.44 11.98 -9.25
CA TRP A 112 0.56 11.46 -7.89
C TRP A 112 0.19 12.49 -6.82
N ILE A 113 0.47 13.78 -7.03
CA ILE A 113 -0.04 14.85 -6.16
C ILE A 113 -1.58 14.85 -6.15
N ALA A 114 -2.23 14.71 -7.31
CA ALA A 114 -3.69 14.65 -7.38
C ALA A 114 -4.27 13.40 -6.69
N VAL A 115 -3.58 12.26 -6.77
CA VAL A 115 -3.94 11.05 -5.98
C VAL A 115 -3.83 11.34 -4.49
N LEU A 116 -2.73 11.96 -4.05
CA LEU A 116 -2.50 12.31 -2.64
C LEU A 116 -3.48 13.37 -2.11
N GLN A 117 -3.93 14.30 -2.94
CA GLN A 117 -4.99 15.25 -2.55
C GLN A 117 -6.30 14.55 -2.16
N LYS A 118 -6.58 13.36 -2.73
CA LYS A 118 -7.76 12.55 -2.31
C LYS A 118 -7.62 12.08 -0.87
N VAL A 119 -6.41 11.81 -0.39
CA VAL A 119 -6.16 11.40 1.01
C VAL A 119 -6.62 12.48 1.99
N LEU A 120 -6.32 13.75 1.69
CA LEU A 120 -6.72 14.89 2.55
C LEU A 120 -8.23 15.02 2.71
N LEU A 121 -9.00 14.61 1.69
CA LEU A 121 -10.46 14.71 1.67
C LEU A 121 -11.14 13.40 2.08
N HIS A 122 -10.38 12.33 2.33
CA HIS A 122 -10.96 11.01 2.56
C HIS A 122 -11.52 10.88 3.99
N PRO A 123 -12.79 10.47 4.18
CA PRO A 123 -13.41 10.40 5.50
C PRO A 123 -12.80 9.33 6.42
N LEU A 124 -12.23 8.27 5.82
CA LEU A 124 -11.59 7.16 6.55
C LEU A 124 -10.06 7.27 6.63
N ALA A 125 -9.47 8.36 6.13
CA ALA A 125 -8.03 8.57 6.31
C ALA A 125 -7.76 9.08 7.73
N ASP A 126 -6.75 8.48 8.35
CA ASP A 126 -6.29 8.89 9.68
C ASP A 126 -5.69 10.29 9.65
N GLU A 127 -5.83 11.03 10.76
CA GLU A 127 -5.36 12.41 10.86
C GLU A 127 -3.84 12.53 10.69
N GLU A 128 -3.07 11.54 11.16
CA GLU A 128 -1.63 11.50 10.90
C GLU A 128 -1.34 11.36 9.40
N CYS A 129 -2.07 10.48 8.71
CA CYS A 129 -1.95 10.27 7.28
C CYS A 129 -2.26 11.56 6.50
N LYS A 130 -3.33 12.27 6.88
CA LYS A 130 -3.68 13.58 6.31
C LYS A 130 -2.60 14.62 6.59
N GLN A 131 -2.13 14.75 7.83
CA GLN A 131 -1.13 15.74 8.21
C GLN A 131 0.19 15.53 7.46
N GLN A 132 0.65 14.29 7.35
CA GLN A 132 1.83 13.95 6.57
C GLN A 132 1.64 14.26 5.08
N THR A 133 0.43 14.02 4.55
CA THR A 133 0.09 14.29 3.15
C THR A 133 0.13 15.77 2.85
N GLU A 134 -0.43 16.59 3.74
CA GLU A 134 -0.43 18.04 3.62
C GLU A 134 0.99 18.59 3.64
N ASN A 135 1.83 18.09 4.56
CA ASN A 135 3.24 18.45 4.66
C ASN A 135 3.99 18.09 3.38
N PHE A 136 3.78 16.87 2.86
CA PHE A 136 4.40 16.42 1.62
C PHE A 136 4.02 17.30 0.43
N ILE A 137 2.71 17.52 0.20
CA ILE A 137 2.20 18.35 -0.90
C ILE A 137 2.74 19.77 -0.80
N SER A 138 2.77 20.36 0.41
CA SER A 138 3.31 21.71 0.63
C SER A 138 4.79 21.81 0.23
N ILE A 139 5.59 20.79 0.53
CA ILE A 139 6.99 20.73 0.10
C ILE A 139 7.09 20.60 -1.43
N GLN A 140 6.29 19.74 -2.05
CA GLN A 140 6.29 19.58 -3.51
C GLN A 140 5.91 20.89 -4.21
N ILE A 141 4.89 21.61 -3.73
CA ILE A 141 4.53 22.92 -4.29
C ILE A 141 5.72 23.89 -4.18
N LYS A 142 6.34 24.02 -3.01
CA LYS A 142 7.47 24.94 -2.77
C LYS A 142 8.73 24.62 -3.58
N ARG A 143 8.99 23.35 -3.89
CA ARG A 143 10.13 22.95 -4.76
C ARG A 143 9.97 23.38 -6.22
N HIS A 144 8.78 23.83 -6.59
CA HIS A 144 8.39 24.03 -7.98
C HIS A 144 7.67 25.38 -8.23
N VAL A 145 7.80 26.32 -7.29
CA VAL A 145 7.60 27.77 -7.50
C VAL A 145 8.98 28.40 -7.67
#